data_AF-A0A3Q3GFH6-F1
#
_entry.id   AF-A0A3Q3GFH6-F1
#
_cell.length_a   1.000
_cell.length_b   1.000
_cell.length_c   1.000
_cell.angle_alpha   90.00
_cell.angle_beta   90.00
_cell.angle_gamma   90.00
#
_symmetry.space_group_name_H-M   'P 1'
#
loop_
_entity.id
_entity.type
_entity.pdbx_description
1 polymer ?
#
loop_
_entity_poly.entity_id
_entity_poly.type
_entity_poly.pdbx_seq_one_letter_code
_entity_poly.pdbx_strand_id
1 'polypeptide(L)'
;MPVGLNGRAKKYLFNILFTAALKCITICWLKPDPPTYNIWIQKVWDIYQMEQMKYQLKLQKETFTTIWRPVLALRMQKRVMFNFN
;
A
#
# COMPACT_ATOMS: atom_id res chain seq x y z
N MET A 1 4.42 -25.30 0.79
CA MET A 1 3.90 -23.95 1.17
C MET A 1 2.41 -24.06 1.46
N PRO A 2 1.87 -23.51 2.57
CA PRO A 2 0.46 -23.66 2.89
C PRO A 2 -0.40 -22.67 2.07
N VAL A 3 -1.37 -23.20 1.34
CA VAL A 3 -2.18 -22.55 0.30
C VAL A 3 -3.17 -21.49 0.81
N GLY A 4 -3.37 -21.35 2.14
CA GLY A 4 -4.39 -20.48 2.75
C GLY A 4 -3.99 -19.04 3.11
N LEU A 5 -2.75 -18.60 2.84
CA LEU A 5 -2.27 -17.25 3.18
C LEU A 5 -2.59 -16.19 2.11
N ASN A 6 -2.62 -16.56 0.83
CA ASN A 6 -2.71 -15.60 -0.28
C ASN A 6 -4.02 -14.80 -0.32
N GLY A 7 -5.17 -15.42 -0.04
CA GLY A 7 -6.46 -14.71 -0.03
C GLY A 7 -6.58 -13.70 1.11
N ARG A 8 -6.09 -14.07 2.30
CA ARG A 8 -6.10 -13.20 3.49
C ARG A 8 -5.14 -12.02 3.33
N ALA A 9 -3.93 -12.27 2.84
CA ALA A 9 -2.94 -11.21 2.59
C ALA A 9 -3.45 -10.19 1.55
N LYS A 10 -4.08 -10.66 0.46
CA LYS A 10 -4.70 -9.78 -0.56
C LYS A 10 -5.84 -8.94 0.02
N LYS A 11 -6.75 -9.55 0.78
CA LYS A 11 -7.85 -8.83 1.43
C LYS A 11 -7.33 -7.78 2.41
N TYR A 12 -6.32 -8.14 3.20
CA TYR A 12 -5.69 -7.21 4.14
C TYR A 12 -5.03 -6.03 3.43
N LEU A 13 -4.25 -6.29 2.38
CA LEU A 13 -3.65 -5.25 1.56
C LEU A 13 -4.72 -4.34 0.95
N PHE A 14 -5.78 -4.91 0.38
CA PHE A 14 -6.89 -4.14 -0.18
C PHE A 14 -7.52 -3.22 0.86
N ASN A 15 -7.78 -3.74 2.08
CA ASN A 15 -8.32 -2.93 3.16
C ASN A 15 -7.40 -1.76 3.54
N ILE A 16 -6.08 -1.96 3.55
CA ILE A 16 -5.11 -0.89 3.80
C ILE A 16 -5.22 0.19 2.72
N LEU A 17 -5.17 -0.22 1.44
CA LEU A 17 -5.24 0.68 0.30
C LEU A 17 -6.56 1.48 0.27
N PHE A 18 -7.67 0.79 0.53
CA PHE A 18 -9.00 1.38 0.60
C PHE A 18 -9.13 2.34 1.80
N THR A 19 -8.61 1.96 2.97
CA THR A 19 -8.59 2.84 4.16
C THR A 19 -7.76 4.10 3.89
N ALA A 20 -6.63 3.99 3.18
CA ALA A 20 -5.86 5.16 2.78
C ALA A 20 -6.67 6.10 1.87
N ALA A 21 -7.43 5.54 0.91
CA ALA A 21 -8.29 6.31 0.02
C ALA A 21 -9.39 7.03 0.80
N LEU A 22 -10.10 6.31 1.68
CA LEU A 22 -11.12 6.90 2.54
C LEU A 22 -10.55 8.02 3.41
N LYS A 23 -9.36 7.83 4.01
CA LYS A 23 -8.69 8.90 4.77
C LYS A 23 -8.42 10.15 3.92
N CYS A 24 -7.96 9.97 2.69
CA CYS A 24 -7.74 11.10 1.77
C CYS A 24 -9.06 11.84 1.48
N ILE A 25 -10.14 11.08 1.21
CA ILE A 25 -11.48 11.65 0.98
C ILE A 25 -11.96 12.41 2.22
N THR A 26 -11.84 11.83 3.42
CA THR A 26 -12.24 12.48 4.67
C THR A 26 -11.46 13.78 4.93
N ILE A 27 -10.14 13.80 4.69
CA ILE A 27 -9.31 15.00 4.91
C ILE A 27 -9.65 16.12 3.91
N CYS A 28 -10.01 15.76 2.68
CA CYS A 28 -10.39 16.70 1.64
C CYS A 28 -11.89 17.01 1.63
N TRP A 29 -12.69 16.44 2.53
CA TRP A 29 -14.16 16.51 2.46
C TRP A 29 -14.71 17.94 2.43
N LEU A 30 -14.09 18.85 3.19
CA LEU A 30 -14.47 20.26 3.28
C LEU A 30 -13.51 21.17 2.50
N LYS A 31 -12.58 20.60 1.74
CA LYS A 31 -11.63 21.37 0.93
C LYS A 31 -12.23 21.63 -0.46
N PRO A 32 -11.92 22.78 -1.08
CA PRO A 32 -12.39 23.08 -2.43
C PRO A 32 -11.83 22.09 -3.46
N ASP A 33 -10.61 21.58 -3.22
CA ASP A 33 -9.96 20.62 -4.11
C ASP A 33 -10.16 19.17 -3.67
N PRO A 34 -10.49 18.26 -4.61
CA PRO A 34 -10.61 16.83 -4.31
C PRO A 34 -9.23 16.22 -3.98
N PRO A 35 -9.20 15.07 -3.29
CA PRO A 35 -7.95 14.38 -3.02
C PRO A 35 -7.31 13.90 -4.34
N THR A 36 -6.03 14.20 -4.51
CA THR A 36 -5.28 13.78 -5.71
C THR A 36 -4.72 12.37 -5.54
N TYR A 37 -4.45 11.72 -6.67
CA TYR A 37 -3.74 10.43 -6.69
C TYR A 37 -2.40 10.49 -5.94
N ASN A 38 -1.66 11.59 -6.07
CA ASN A 38 -0.38 11.76 -5.38
C ASN A 38 -0.54 11.79 -3.86
N ILE A 39 -1.57 12.47 -3.35
CA ILE A 39 -1.88 12.48 -1.91
C ILE A 39 -2.16 11.06 -1.41
N TRP A 40 -2.92 10.27 -2.18
CA TRP A 40 -3.20 8.87 -1.84
C TRP A 40 -1.93 8.01 -1.84
N ILE A 41 -1.07 8.15 -2.85
CA ILE A 41 0.20 7.42 -2.93
C ILE A 41 1.11 7.74 -1.75
N GLN A 42 1.23 9.02 -1.37
CA GLN A 42 1.98 9.41 -0.17
C GLN A 42 1.40 8.74 1.07
N LYS A 43 0.06 8.72 1.20
CA LYS A 43 -0.58 8.09 2.36
C LYS A 43 -0.36 6.58 2.44
N VAL A 44 -0.38 5.89 1.31
CA VAL A 44 -0.04 4.47 1.22
C VAL A 44 1.42 4.24 1.61
N TRP A 45 2.33 5.14 1.22
CA TRP A 45 3.74 5.05 1.57
C TRP A 45 3.99 5.25 3.07
N ASP A 46 3.33 6.22 3.71
CA ASP A 46 3.38 6.41 5.16
C ASP A 46 2.97 5.13 5.90
N ILE A 47 1.86 4.51 5.47
CA ILE A 47 1.37 3.26 6.07
C ILE A 47 2.37 2.12 5.83
N TYR A 48 2.93 2.01 4.62
CA TYR A 48 3.94 1.01 4.29
C TYR A 48 5.16 1.12 5.22
N GLN A 49 5.70 2.31 5.44
CA GLN A 49 6.86 2.53 6.31
C GLN A 49 6.56 2.16 7.76
N MET A 50 5.40 2.59 8.29
CA MET A 50 4.99 2.22 9.64
C MET A 50 4.78 0.71 9.79
N GLU A 51 4.15 0.06 8.80
CA GLU A 51 4.00 -1.40 8.79
C GLU A 51 5.35 -2.10 8.74
N GLN A 52 6.27 -1.62 7.90
CA GLN A 52 7.61 -2.20 7.79
C GLN A 52 8.31 -2.20 9.15
N MET A 53 8.30 -1.06 9.85
CA MET A 53 8.87 -0.95 11.20
C MET A 53 8.17 -1.90 12.18
N LYS A 54 6.82 -1.91 12.19
CA LYS A 54 6.02 -2.80 13.05
C LYS A 54 6.36 -4.28 12.85
N TYR A 55 6.46 -4.74 11.60
CA TYR A 55 6.75 -6.13 11.28
C TYR A 55 8.22 -6.49 11.53
N GLN A 56 9.15 -5.55 11.34
CA GLN A 56 10.57 -5.72 11.71
C GLN A 56 10.72 -5.92 13.21
N LEU A 57 10.08 -5.07 14.04
CA LEU A 57 10.10 -5.22 15.51
C LEU A 57 9.51 -6.54 15.98
N LYS A 58 8.55 -7.10 15.23
CA LYS A 58 7.94 -8.40 15.53
C LYS A 58 8.67 -9.60 14.91
N LEU A 59 9.80 -9.39 14.23
CA LEU A 59 10.55 -10.42 13.50
C LEU A 59 9.70 -11.18 12.45
N GLN A 60 8.69 -10.51 11.88
CA GLN A 60 7.72 -11.09 10.93
C GLN A 60 7.91 -10.53 9.50
N LYS A 61 9.16 -10.38 9.07
CA LYS A 61 9.53 -9.77 7.77
C LYS A 61 8.94 -10.50 6.57
N GLU A 62 8.81 -11.82 6.64
CA GLU A 62 8.24 -12.64 5.57
C GLU A 62 6.75 -12.36 5.35
N THR A 63 6.00 -12.20 6.45
CA THR A 63 4.58 -11.83 6.41
C THR A 63 4.38 -10.47 5.76
N PHE A 64 5.19 -9.49 6.15
CA PHE A 64 5.19 -8.16 5.53
C PHE A 64 5.45 -8.25 4.02
N THR A 65 6.49 -8.99 3.63
CA THR A 65 6.87 -9.15 2.23
C THR A 65 5.73 -9.80 1.44
N THR A 66 5.08 -10.83 2.00
CA THR A 66 3.95 -11.51 1.36
C THR A 66 2.76 -10.57 1.11
N ILE A 67 2.44 -9.72 2.08
CA ILE A 67 1.34 -8.75 1.99
C ILE A 67 1.65 -7.67 0.94
N TRP A 68 2.85 -7.08 0.98
CA TRP A 68 3.17 -5.87 0.20
C TRP A 68 3.80 -6.14 -1.17
N ARG A 69 4.19 -7.38 -1.48
CA ARG A 69 4.74 -7.79 -2.79
C ARG A 69 3.93 -7.27 -3.99
N PRO A 70 2.58 -7.34 -4.02
CA PRO A 70 1.81 -6.84 -5.16
C PRO A 70 2.00 -5.34 -5.42
N VAL A 71 2.03 -4.51 -4.38
CA VAL A 71 2.23 -3.05 -4.53
C VAL A 71 3.63 -2.75 -5.03
N LEU A 72 4.64 -3.44 -4.50
CA LEU A 72 6.02 -3.28 -4.92
C LEU A 72 6.21 -3.70 -6.40
N ALA A 73 5.58 -4.80 -6.82
CA ALA A 73 5.60 -5.26 -8.20
C ALA A 73 4.99 -4.22 -9.16
N LEU A 74 3.84 -3.65 -8.82
CA LEU A 74 3.20 -2.60 -9.62
C LEU A 74 4.07 -1.33 -9.74
N ARG A 75 4.80 -0.95 -8.68
CA ARG A 75 5.70 0.21 -8.72
C ARG A 75 6.93 -0.06 -9.60
N MET A 76 7.50 -1.26 -9.55
CA MET A 76 8.59 -1.64 -10.45
C MET A 76 8.14 -1.65 -11.91
N GLN A 77 6.92 -2.13 -12.18
CA GLN A 77 6.36 -2.17 -13.53
C GLN A 77 6.14 -0.77 -14.12
N LYS A 78 5.67 0.21 -13.32
CA LYS A 78 5.60 1.61 -13.77
C LYS A 78 6.99 2.20 -14.06
N ARG A 79 8.00 1.93 -13.22
CA ARG A 79 9.36 2.47 -13.45
C ARG A 79 10.01 1.91 -14.73
N VAL A 80 9.73 0.65 -15.07
CA VAL A 80 10.22 0.04 -16.33
C VAL A 80 9.48 0.57 -17.56
N MET A 81 8.17 0.82 -17.47
CA MET A 81 7.39 1.37 -18.60
C MET A 81 7.71 2.84 -18.93
N PHE A 82 8.15 3.65 -17.95
CA PHE A 82 8.50 5.06 -18.18
C PHE A 82 9.99 5.31 -18.48
N ASN A 83 10.82 4.26 -18.59
CA ASN A 83 12.23 4.36 -19.00
C ASN A 83 12.43 4.11 -20.52
N PHE A 84 11.36 4.18 -21.31
CA PHE A 84 11.38 4.06 -22.78
C PHE A 84 10.75 5.29 -23.47
N ASN A 85 11.01 6.49 -22.95
CA ASN A 85 10.78 7.75 -23.67
C ASN A 85 11.97 8.68 -23.48
#